data_AF-R0M0T7-F1
#
_entry.id   AF-R0M0T7-F1
#
_cell.length_a   1.000
_cell.length_b   1.000
_cell.length_c   1.000
_cell.angle_alpha   90.00
_cell.angle_beta   90.00
_cell.angle_gamma   90.00
#
_symmetry.space_group_name_H-M   'P 1'
#
loop_
_entity.id
_entity.type
_entity.pdbx_description
1 polymer ?
#
loop_
_entity_poly.entity_id
_entity_poly.type
_entity_poly.pdbx_seq_one_letter_code
_entity_poly.pdbx_strand_id
1 'polypeptide(L)'
;MDEYYGMKIKFMTRGGSIHGILKGLDEDKELFMIEIGEEEFKLDVNDVVDMEPEDEEGSTLVGSKVDVKDEGSKDSKVDSLIEEKLKEEGVPVIEMGLKEEGVSKDPLQPLKETLPPNDTPTYPLPSTIPHTQPPHANSFSTPIPYSDYQSLLSLSFSRFGPTKEEFISISSLNLFKLLKSYFSLNSKIDIILGENPLYNSIGLTLGRLLLNNDYDIRVIGSPRNLEIVNYHYLYRENKGITLKKEREDNEFVIDCDNKSRCNINNKKVIFTFGLPPSNTNNINNFIHIALGLGILEFVKDLKEYFLIDGMINERIYKKIGRTRKGMKSINRIKK
;
A
#
# COMPACT_ATOMS: atom_id res chain seq x y z
N MET A 1 8.46 -16.27 -3.75
CA MET A 1 8.57 -17.05 -5.00
C MET A 1 9.11 -18.44 -4.73
N ASP A 2 10.23 -18.58 -4.01
CA ASP A 2 10.77 -19.91 -3.66
C ASP A 2 9.79 -20.79 -2.88
N GLU A 3 8.89 -20.18 -2.11
CA GLU A 3 7.81 -20.86 -1.36
C GLU A 3 6.76 -21.54 -2.25
N TYR A 4 6.70 -21.20 -3.54
CA TYR A 4 5.74 -21.75 -4.49
C TYR A 4 6.33 -22.83 -5.40
N TYR A 5 7.63 -23.12 -5.27
CA TYR A 5 8.27 -24.16 -6.07
C TYR A 5 7.72 -25.55 -5.73
N GLY A 6 7.40 -26.32 -6.76
CA GLY A 6 6.73 -27.62 -6.65
C GLY A 6 5.23 -27.55 -6.40
N MET A 7 4.64 -26.35 -6.25
CA MET A 7 3.20 -26.18 -6.12
C MET A 7 2.54 -26.09 -7.49
N LYS A 8 1.31 -26.60 -7.58
CA LYS A 8 0.45 -26.37 -8.74
C LYS A 8 -0.11 -24.96 -8.65
N ILE A 9 0.13 -24.15 -9.68
CA ILE A 9 -0.22 -22.74 -9.73
C ILE A 9 -1.04 -22.50 -10.99
N LYS A 10 -2.05 -21.66 -10.83
CA LYS A 10 -2.78 -21.05 -11.93
C LYS A 10 -2.20 -19.66 -12.21
N PHE A 11 -1.59 -19.52 -13.38
CA PHE A 11 -1.05 -18.26 -13.89
C PHE A 11 -2.11 -17.58 -14.76
N MET A 12 -2.50 -16.38 -14.39
CA MET A 12 -3.43 -15.56 -15.16
C MET A 12 -2.63 -14.66 -16.10
N THR A 13 -2.76 -14.86 -17.40
CA THR A 13 -2.11 -14.03 -18.43
C THR A 13 -3.15 -13.20 -19.20
N ARG A 14 -2.69 -12.27 -20.03
CA ARG A 14 -3.58 -11.51 -20.92
C ARG A 14 -4.29 -12.38 -21.96
N GLY A 15 -3.72 -13.54 -22.30
CA GLY A 15 -4.26 -14.48 -23.28
C GLY A 15 -5.15 -15.59 -22.69
N GLY A 16 -5.27 -15.68 -21.36
CA GLY A 16 -6.00 -16.74 -20.68
C GLY A 16 -5.27 -17.25 -19.44
N SER A 17 -5.73 -18.38 -18.88
CA SER A 17 -5.09 -19.00 -17.72
C SER A 17 -4.25 -20.21 -18.11
N ILE A 18 -3.05 -20.29 -17.56
CA ILE A 18 -2.11 -21.42 -17.71
C ILE A 18 -2.03 -22.11 -16.35
N HIS A 19 -2.11 -23.44 -16.34
CA HIS A 19 -2.11 -24.23 -15.11
C HIS A 19 -0.94 -25.21 -15.15
N GLY A 20 -0.10 -25.22 -14.13
CA GLY A 20 1.03 -26.13 -14.08
C GLY A 20 1.83 -26.01 -12.78
N ILE A 21 2.85 -26.85 -12.64
CA ILE A 21 3.69 -26.87 -11.45
C ILE A 21 4.85 -25.91 -11.64
N LEU A 22 5.03 -24.93 -10.74
CA LEU A 22 6.15 -24.01 -10.83
C LEU A 22 7.44 -24.72 -10.41
N LYS A 23 8.40 -24.88 -11.33
CA LYS A 23 9.71 -25.48 -11.06
C LYS A 23 10.76 -24.48 -10.62
N GLY A 24 10.67 -23.24 -11.11
CA GLY A 24 11.70 -22.25 -10.90
C GLY A 24 11.41 -20.93 -11.60
N LEU A 25 12.27 -19.95 -11.31
CA LEU A 25 12.35 -18.66 -12.00
C LEU A 25 13.76 -18.50 -12.57
N ASP A 26 13.88 -18.29 -13.88
CA ASP A 26 15.13 -17.85 -14.51
C ASP A 26 15.23 -16.33 -14.32
N GLU A 27 15.95 -15.89 -13.27
CA GLU A 27 16.06 -14.47 -12.90
C GLU A 27 16.78 -13.62 -13.97
N ASP A 28 17.71 -14.23 -14.73
CA ASP A 28 18.46 -13.52 -15.76
C ASP A 28 17.59 -13.17 -16.98
N LYS A 29 16.50 -13.93 -17.19
CA LYS A 29 15.60 -13.77 -18.34
C LYS A 29 14.17 -13.41 -17.95
N GLU A 30 13.88 -13.30 -16.65
CA GLU A 30 12.54 -13.07 -16.11
C GLU A 30 11.50 -14.08 -16.65
N LEU A 31 11.82 -15.39 -16.61
CA LEU A 31 10.94 -16.46 -17.09
C LEU A 31 10.55 -17.44 -15.98
N PHE A 32 9.25 -17.69 -15.81
CA PHE A 32 8.74 -18.82 -15.04
C PHE A 32 8.93 -20.13 -15.80
N MET A 33 9.47 -21.13 -15.11
CA MET A 33 9.57 -22.50 -15.59
C MET A 33 8.41 -23.31 -15.01
N ILE A 34 7.45 -23.71 -15.86
CA ILE A 34 6.19 -24.33 -15.46
C ILE A 34 6.09 -25.71 -16.10
N GLU A 35 5.91 -26.76 -15.31
CA GLU A 35 5.65 -28.11 -15.81
C GLU A 35 4.15 -28.29 -16.08
N ILE A 36 3.79 -28.67 -17.31
CA ILE A 36 2.41 -28.97 -17.73
C ILE A 36 2.41 -30.37 -18.33
N GLY A 37 1.97 -31.37 -17.56
CA GLY A 37 2.06 -32.78 -17.97
C GLY A 37 3.51 -33.26 -17.97
N GLU A 38 4.02 -33.70 -19.11
CA GLU A 38 5.42 -34.16 -19.28
C GLU A 38 6.34 -33.08 -19.92
N GLU A 39 5.81 -31.89 -20.21
CA GLU A 39 6.54 -30.82 -20.90
C GLU A 39 6.83 -29.63 -19.97
N GLU A 40 7.99 -29.00 -20.18
CA GLU A 40 8.34 -27.73 -19.53
C GLU A 40 7.94 -26.55 -20.43
N PHE A 41 7.11 -25.67 -19.86
CA PHE A 41 6.64 -24.45 -20.48
C PHE A 41 7.34 -23.24 -19.85
N LYS A 42 7.76 -22.28 -20.68
CA LYS A 42 8.40 -21.04 -20.24
C LYS A 42 7.43 -19.88 -20.40
N LEU A 43 7.20 -19.14 -19.31
CA LEU A 43 6.26 -18.03 -19.29
C LEU A 43 6.96 -16.74 -18.85
N ASP A 44 6.88 -15.69 -19.66
CA ASP A 44 7.41 -14.37 -19.32
C ASP A 44 6.68 -13.81 -18.10
N VAL A 45 7.45 -13.39 -17.10
CA VAL A 45 6.92 -12.80 -15.86
C VAL A 45 6.05 -11.58 -16.17
N ASN A 46 6.38 -10.81 -17.21
CA ASN A 46 5.65 -9.62 -17.62
C ASN A 46 4.28 -9.92 -18.25
N ASP A 47 4.08 -11.14 -18.74
CA ASP A 47 2.80 -11.60 -19.28
C ASP A 47 1.85 -12.10 -18.19
N VAL A 48 2.36 -12.33 -16.98
CA VAL A 48 1.59 -12.78 -15.82
C VAL A 48 0.96 -11.59 -15.11
N VAL A 49 -0.37 -11.56 -15.08
CA VAL A 49 -1.18 -10.56 -14.39
C VAL A 49 -1.42 -10.95 -12.95
N ASP A 50 -1.56 -12.25 -12.67
CA ASP A 50 -1.81 -12.80 -11.34
C ASP A 50 -1.39 -14.28 -11.24
N MET A 51 -1.17 -14.77 -10.01
CA MET A 51 -0.85 -16.17 -9.72
C MET A 51 -1.58 -16.66 -8.47
N GLU A 52 -2.25 -17.80 -8.59
CA GLU A 52 -2.98 -18.42 -7.47
C GLU A 52 -2.52 -19.87 -7.28
N PRO A 53 -2.13 -20.31 -6.07
CA PRO A 53 -1.89 -21.73 -5.80
C PRO A 53 -3.21 -22.51 -5.90
N GLU A 54 -3.19 -23.65 -6.58
CA GLU A 54 -4.31 -24.58 -6.62
C GLU A 54 -4.19 -25.59 -5.48
N ASP A 55 -5.07 -25.48 -4.48
CA ASP A 55 -5.22 -26.49 -3.45
C ASP A 55 -5.84 -27.76 -4.06
N GLU A 56 -5.29 -28.95 -3.75
CA GLU A 56 -5.68 -30.24 -4.35
C GLU A 56 -7.12 -30.73 -4.02
N GLU A 57 -7.97 -29.94 -3.38
CA GLU A 57 -9.35 -30.31 -3.10
C GLU A 57 -10.34 -29.55 -3.99
N GLY A 58 -10.74 -30.18 -5.11
CA GLY A 58 -11.95 -29.77 -5.82
C GLY A 58 -11.93 -29.96 -7.33
N SER A 59 -11.73 -31.19 -7.81
CA SER A 59 -12.21 -31.58 -9.14
C SER A 59 -13.71 -31.27 -9.25
N THR A 60 -14.09 -30.27 -10.05
CA THR A 60 -15.37 -30.29 -10.75
C THR A 60 -15.19 -29.74 -12.16
N LEU A 61 -15.29 -30.64 -13.13
CA LEU A 61 -15.55 -30.34 -14.53
C LEU A 61 -16.75 -29.39 -14.65
N VAL A 62 -16.53 -28.19 -15.17
CA VAL A 62 -17.59 -27.41 -15.81
C VAL A 62 -17.21 -27.25 -17.27
N GLY A 63 -17.63 -28.23 -18.06
CA GLY A 63 -17.67 -28.09 -19.51
C GLY A 63 -18.66 -26.99 -19.88
N SER A 64 -18.18 -25.94 -20.55
CA SER A 64 -19.05 -25.02 -21.27
C SER A 64 -19.61 -25.77 -22.48
N LYS A 65 -20.80 -26.33 -22.30
CA LYS A 65 -21.66 -26.91 -23.32
C LYS A 65 -22.13 -25.77 -24.23
N VAL A 66 -21.58 -25.70 -25.45
CA VAL A 66 -22.17 -24.91 -26.54
C VAL A 66 -23.27 -25.77 -27.15
N ASP A 67 -24.52 -25.31 -27.03
CA ASP A 67 -25.64 -25.88 -27.76
C ASP A 67 -25.47 -25.57 -29.26
N VAL A 68 -25.20 -26.59 -30.07
CA VAL A 68 -25.39 -26.57 -31.51
C VAL A 68 -26.57 -27.50 -31.82
N LYS A 69 -27.59 -26.93 -32.47
CA LYS A 69 -28.74 -27.66 -33.00
C LYS A 69 -28.27 -28.71 -34.02
N ASP A 70 -28.84 -29.88 -33.84
CA ASP A 70 -28.77 -31.08 -34.65
C ASP A 70 -29.46 -30.87 -36.02
N GLU A 71 -28.74 -31.11 -37.11
CA GLU A 71 -29.27 -31.70 -38.34
C GLU A 71 -28.21 -32.62 -38.97
N GLY A 72 -28.48 -33.92 -38.98
CA GLY A 72 -28.37 -34.70 -40.22
C GLY A 72 -27.07 -35.43 -40.55
N SER A 73 -26.81 -36.52 -39.84
CA SER A 73 -26.48 -37.87 -40.36
C SER A 73 -25.22 -38.15 -41.24
N LYS A 74 -24.53 -39.22 -40.81
CA LYS A 74 -23.80 -40.29 -41.54
C LYS A 74 -22.26 -40.26 -41.62
N ASP A 75 -21.72 -41.23 -40.88
CA ASP A 75 -20.63 -42.17 -41.21
C ASP A 75 -19.17 -41.70 -41.37
N SER A 76 -18.38 -42.20 -40.41
CA SER A 76 -17.15 -43.01 -40.57
C SER A 76 -15.76 -42.39 -40.27
N LYS A 77 -15.05 -43.11 -39.37
CA LYS A 77 -13.58 -43.34 -39.24
C LYS A 77 -12.67 -42.13 -39.03
N VAL A 78 -12.12 -41.93 -37.82
CA VAL A 78 -10.85 -42.47 -37.27
C VAL A 78 -9.58 -41.92 -37.96
N ASP A 79 -8.90 -41.09 -37.18
CA ASP A 79 -7.46 -40.79 -37.02
C ASP A 79 -6.61 -40.08 -38.10
N SER A 80 -6.19 -38.88 -37.67
CA SER A 80 -4.80 -38.42 -37.47
C SER A 80 -4.20 -37.39 -38.44
N LEU A 81 -3.47 -36.46 -37.80
CA LEU A 81 -2.43 -35.54 -38.28
C LEU A 81 -2.89 -34.17 -38.81
N ILE A 82 -2.92 -33.22 -37.87
CA ILE A 82 -2.74 -31.79 -38.13
C ILE A 82 -1.26 -31.49 -37.94
N GLU A 83 -0.55 -31.37 -39.05
CA GLU A 83 0.58 -30.45 -39.18
C GLU A 83 0.28 -29.53 -40.37
N GLU A 84 0.85 -28.33 -40.29
CA GLU A 84 1.06 -27.37 -41.36
C GLU A 84 0.16 -26.13 -41.39
N LYS A 85 0.86 -24.98 -41.40
CA LYS A 85 0.48 -23.61 -41.82
C LYS A 85 0.04 -22.62 -40.75
N LEU A 86 1.03 -21.94 -40.18
CA LEU A 86 1.02 -20.47 -40.10
C LEU A 86 2.42 -19.93 -40.47
N LYS A 87 2.51 -19.42 -41.70
CA LYS A 87 3.58 -18.55 -42.21
C LYS A 87 2.94 -17.21 -42.59
N GLU A 88 3.64 -16.13 -42.25
CA GLU A 88 3.64 -14.79 -42.86
C GLU A 88 2.32 -13.99 -42.70
N GLU A 89 2.26 -12.73 -42.29
CA GLU A 89 3.11 -11.53 -42.41
C GLU A 89 2.82 -10.63 -41.17
N GLY A 90 3.59 -9.66 -40.69
CA GLY A 90 4.87 -9.06 -41.02
C GLY A 90 5.17 -8.04 -39.90
N VAL A 91 6.39 -8.04 -39.36
CA VAL A 91 6.84 -7.14 -38.27
C VAL A 91 7.92 -6.20 -38.84
N PRO A 92 7.87 -4.87 -38.59
CA PRO A 92 8.93 -3.97 -39.03
C PRO A 92 10.17 -4.15 -38.14
N VAL A 93 11.31 -4.28 -38.82
CA VAL A 93 12.67 -4.36 -38.27
C VAL A 93 13.09 -2.99 -37.70
N ILE A 94 13.60 -2.97 -36.47
CA ILE A 94 14.43 -1.88 -35.95
C ILE A 94 15.83 -2.45 -35.71
N GLU A 95 16.77 -2.14 -36.60
CA GLU A 95 18.20 -2.40 -36.43
C GLU A 95 18.77 -1.49 -35.34
N MET A 96 19.40 -2.07 -34.30
CA MET A 96 20.32 -1.34 -33.44
C MET A 96 21.75 -1.65 -33.86
N GLY A 97 22.39 -0.66 -34.48
CA GLY A 97 23.81 -0.69 -34.81
C GLY A 97 24.68 -0.63 -33.56
N LEU A 98 25.48 -1.68 -33.35
CA LEU A 98 26.64 -1.66 -32.46
C LEU A 98 27.75 -0.82 -33.11
N LYS A 99 28.22 0.20 -32.40
CA LYS A 99 29.53 0.82 -32.65
C LYS A 99 30.41 0.63 -31.42
N GLU A 100 31.45 -0.18 -31.60
CA GLU A 100 32.63 -0.24 -30.76
C GLU A 100 33.55 0.94 -31.07
N GLU A 101 33.92 1.73 -30.06
CA GLU A 101 35.17 2.49 -29.94
C GLU A 101 35.37 2.68 -28.42
N GLY A 102 36.51 2.53 -27.77
CA GLY A 102 37.91 2.37 -28.14
C GLY A 102 38.68 2.74 -26.86
N VAL A 103 39.49 1.81 -26.36
CA VAL A 103 40.27 1.95 -25.13
C VAL A 103 41.39 2.99 -25.32
N SER A 104 41.55 3.93 -24.37
CA SER A 104 42.81 4.67 -24.18
C SER A 104 43.19 4.71 -22.71
N LYS A 105 44.44 4.34 -22.43
CA LYS A 105 45.12 4.32 -21.14
C LYS A 105 45.81 5.67 -20.84
N ASP A 106 46.24 5.82 -19.58
CA ASP A 106 47.21 6.78 -18.99
C ASP A 106 46.63 7.98 -18.20
N PRO A 107 47.35 8.50 -17.17
CA PRO A 107 47.15 8.08 -15.78
C PRO A 107 46.77 9.26 -14.84
N LEU A 108 46.32 8.90 -13.64
CA LEU A 108 45.95 9.78 -12.53
C LEU A 108 46.95 10.93 -12.27
N GLN A 109 46.47 12.17 -12.31
CA GLN A 109 47.07 13.33 -11.65
C GLN A 109 46.05 14.04 -10.74
N PRO A 110 46.49 14.62 -9.60
CA PRO A 110 45.60 15.14 -8.57
C PRO A 110 45.12 16.56 -8.91
N LEU A 111 43.79 16.73 -8.99
CA LEU A 111 43.18 18.03 -9.25
C LEU A 111 43.20 18.91 -7.99
N LYS A 112 43.97 20.00 -8.08
CA LYS A 112 43.99 21.16 -7.19
C LYS A 112 42.62 21.86 -7.18
N GLU A 113 42.20 22.29 -6.00
CA GLU A 113 41.12 23.26 -5.79
C GLU A 113 41.33 24.52 -6.64
N THR A 114 40.32 24.88 -7.42
CA THR A 114 40.09 26.24 -7.91
C THR A 114 38.58 26.47 -7.95
N LEU A 115 38.10 27.39 -7.11
CA LEU A 115 36.71 27.87 -7.11
C LEU A 115 36.42 28.64 -8.41
N PRO A 116 35.32 28.37 -9.13
CA PRO A 116 34.84 29.26 -10.17
C PRO A 116 34.07 30.45 -9.56
N PRO A 117 34.05 31.61 -10.24
CA PRO A 117 33.39 32.82 -9.75
C PRO A 117 31.85 32.67 -9.74
N ASN A 118 31.24 33.37 -8.78
CA ASN A 118 29.79 33.53 -8.62
C ASN A 118 29.14 34.05 -9.91
N ASP A 119 28.41 33.18 -10.60
CA ASP A 119 27.34 33.58 -11.53
C ASP A 119 26.02 32.93 -11.06
N THR A 120 25.23 33.70 -10.32
CA THR A 120 23.90 33.32 -9.86
C THR A 120 22.91 33.40 -11.03
N PRO A 121 22.20 32.32 -11.40
CA PRO A 121 21.07 32.44 -12.31
C PRO A 121 19.88 33.04 -11.55
N THR A 122 19.46 34.23 -11.97
CA THR A 122 18.28 34.94 -11.44
C THR A 122 17.00 34.26 -11.93
N TYR A 123 16.35 33.47 -11.08
CA TYR A 123 14.97 33.05 -11.30
C TYR A 123 14.01 34.13 -10.76
N PRO A 124 12.94 34.50 -11.48
CA PRO A 124 11.97 35.46 -10.98
C PRO A 124 11.21 34.88 -9.78
N LEU A 125 11.28 35.57 -8.63
CA LEU A 125 10.43 35.29 -7.46
C LEU A 125 8.96 35.61 -7.79
N PRO A 126 7.99 34.78 -7.36
CA PRO A 126 6.59 35.19 -7.28
C PRO A 126 6.43 36.29 -6.23
N SER A 127 5.76 37.36 -6.62
CA SER A 127 5.58 38.59 -5.85
C SER A 127 4.63 38.43 -4.65
N THR A 128 5.03 39.05 -3.54
CA THR A 128 4.22 39.61 -2.44
C THR A 128 3.36 38.68 -1.58
N ILE A 129 3.87 38.35 -0.40
CA ILE A 129 3.10 38.01 0.81
C ILE A 129 2.94 39.31 1.63
N PRO A 130 1.74 39.72 2.07
CA PRO A 130 1.61 40.82 3.00
C PRO A 130 2.05 40.40 4.41
N HIS A 131 2.94 41.21 4.99
CA HIS A 131 3.32 41.16 6.40
C HIS A 131 2.11 41.44 7.30
N THR A 132 1.75 40.48 8.16
CA THR A 132 1.02 40.77 9.40
C THR A 132 1.51 39.88 10.55
N GLN A 133 2.11 40.56 11.54
CA GLN A 133 2.30 40.24 12.96
C GLN A 133 3.08 38.97 13.41
N PRO A 134 3.94 39.09 14.46
CA PRO A 134 4.53 37.94 15.10
C PRO A 134 3.54 37.34 16.12
N PRO A 135 3.23 36.04 16.11
CA PRO A 135 2.47 35.46 17.21
C PRO A 135 3.40 34.88 18.26
N HIS A 136 3.08 35.23 19.51
CA HIS A 136 3.47 34.49 20.69
C HIS A 136 3.15 32.99 20.57
N ALA A 137 4.02 32.17 21.18
CA ALA A 137 3.79 30.83 21.75
C ALA A 137 3.20 29.70 20.86
N ASN A 138 4.00 28.65 20.67
CA ASN A 138 3.58 27.26 20.35
C ASN A 138 2.77 27.00 19.05
N SER A 139 3.05 27.68 17.93
CA SER A 139 2.34 27.38 16.68
C SER A 139 2.96 26.20 15.92
N PHE A 140 2.24 25.08 15.84
CA PHE A 140 2.50 23.98 14.90
C PHE A 140 2.57 24.50 13.44
N SER A 141 3.17 23.71 12.55
CA SER A 141 3.12 23.97 11.10
C SER A 141 1.66 24.08 10.64
N THR A 142 1.37 25.04 9.76
CA THR A 142 0.02 25.27 9.23
C THR A 142 -0.54 23.98 8.60
N PRO A 143 -1.81 23.62 8.89
CA PRO A 143 -2.48 22.52 8.21
C PRO A 143 -2.47 22.69 6.69
N ILE A 144 -2.45 21.58 5.96
CA ILE A 144 -2.41 21.55 4.49
C ILE A 144 -3.67 20.88 3.92
N PRO A 145 -4.08 21.19 2.68
CA PRO A 145 -5.15 20.50 1.99
C PRO A 145 -4.93 18.97 1.95
N TYR A 146 -6.00 18.19 1.95
CA TYR A 146 -5.93 16.73 1.96
C TYR A 146 -5.17 16.15 0.75
N SER A 147 -5.27 16.79 -0.43
CA SER A 147 -4.49 16.43 -1.63
C SER A 147 -2.97 16.55 -1.42
N ASP A 148 -2.54 17.64 -0.77
CA ASP A 148 -1.12 17.89 -0.47
C ASP A 148 -0.65 16.93 0.62
N TYR A 149 -1.54 16.58 1.55
CA TYR A 149 -1.27 15.60 2.60
C TYR A 149 -1.01 14.20 2.05
N GLN A 150 -1.80 13.75 1.07
CA GLN A 150 -1.53 12.47 0.40
C GLN A 150 -0.17 12.49 -0.32
N SER A 151 0.17 13.61 -0.95
CA SER A 151 1.47 13.81 -1.60
C SER A 151 2.62 13.76 -0.58
N LEU A 152 2.46 14.36 0.60
CA LEU A 152 3.42 14.27 1.71
C LEU A 152 3.66 12.81 2.10
N LEU A 153 2.61 12.03 2.31
CA LEU A 153 2.75 10.62 2.72
C LEU A 153 3.45 9.79 1.64
N SER A 154 3.11 9.97 0.37
CA SER A 154 3.79 9.31 -0.75
C SER A 154 5.29 9.67 -0.81
N LEU A 155 5.63 10.96 -0.67
CA LEU A 155 7.02 11.42 -0.68
C LEU A 155 7.82 11.00 0.56
N SER A 156 7.14 10.66 1.65
CA SER A 156 7.77 10.28 2.91
C SER A 156 8.54 8.98 2.81
N PHE A 157 8.22 8.10 1.86
CA PHE A 157 8.92 6.84 1.62
C PHE A 157 10.02 6.93 0.55
N SER A 158 10.43 8.15 0.18
CA SER A 158 11.54 8.37 -0.75
C SER A 158 12.91 8.13 -0.10
N ARG A 159 13.99 8.16 -0.88
CA ARG A 159 15.40 7.94 -0.45
C ARG A 159 15.83 8.71 0.81
N PHE A 160 15.18 9.82 1.15
CA PHE A 160 15.54 10.66 2.29
C PHE A 160 14.62 10.51 3.50
N GLY A 161 13.55 9.72 3.38
CA GLY A 161 12.60 9.45 4.44
C GLY A 161 12.75 8.03 5.02
N PRO A 162 11.92 7.68 6.02
CA PRO A 162 11.92 6.34 6.59
C PRO A 162 11.47 5.31 5.55
N THR A 163 11.86 4.05 5.77
CA THR A 163 11.20 2.93 5.11
C THR A 163 9.72 2.89 5.49
N LYS A 164 8.89 2.25 4.66
CA LYS A 164 7.46 2.11 4.94
C LYS A 164 7.24 1.35 6.25
N GLU A 165 8.05 0.34 6.51
CA GLU A 165 8.01 -0.51 7.70
C GLU A 165 8.38 0.25 8.98
N GLU A 166 9.44 1.06 8.95
CA GLU A 166 9.82 1.93 10.06
C GLU A 166 8.71 2.93 10.38
N PHE A 167 8.16 3.57 9.34
CA PHE A 167 7.08 4.53 9.48
C PHE A 167 5.82 3.89 10.08
N ILE A 168 5.42 2.71 9.62
CA ILE A 168 4.27 1.97 10.15
C ILE A 168 4.51 1.59 11.61
N SER A 169 5.70 1.07 11.92
CA SER A 169 6.05 0.64 13.27
C SER A 169 6.05 1.80 14.27
N ILE A 170 6.69 2.92 13.92
CA ILE A 170 6.76 4.08 14.81
C ILE A 170 5.39 4.76 14.96
N SER A 171 4.62 4.85 13.89
CA SER A 171 3.26 5.42 13.92
C SER A 171 2.34 4.58 14.80
N SER A 172 2.39 3.26 14.66
CA SER A 172 1.58 2.33 15.46
C SER A 172 1.95 2.37 16.94
N LEU A 173 3.25 2.46 17.26
CA LEU A 173 3.72 2.58 18.63
C LEU A 173 3.30 3.91 19.27
N ASN A 174 3.43 5.02 18.54
CA ASN A 174 3.00 6.33 19.01
C ASN A 174 1.48 6.38 19.18
N LEU A 175 0.74 5.73 18.29
CA LEU A 175 -0.70 5.62 18.43
C LEU A 175 -1.08 4.76 19.64
N PHE A 176 -0.44 3.61 19.87
CA PHE A 176 -0.64 2.81 21.09
C PHE A 176 -0.42 3.64 22.36
N LYS A 177 0.66 4.43 22.41
CA LYS A 177 0.96 5.33 23.54
C LYS A 177 -0.13 6.39 23.76
N LEU A 178 -0.72 6.90 22.68
CA LEU A 178 -1.86 7.83 22.74
C LEU A 178 -3.13 7.13 23.23
N LEU A 179 -3.46 5.98 22.63
CA LEU A 179 -4.77 5.35 22.81
C LEU A 179 -4.92 4.62 24.14
N LYS A 180 -3.83 4.13 24.73
CA LYS A 180 -3.90 3.46 26.03
C LYS A 180 -4.45 4.34 27.17
N SER A 181 -4.44 5.67 27.02
CA SER A 181 -5.08 6.56 28.00
C SER A 181 -6.61 6.63 27.87
N TYR A 182 -7.16 6.13 26.76
CA TYR A 182 -8.60 6.06 26.51
C TYR A 182 -9.19 4.69 26.84
N PHE A 183 -8.38 3.64 26.80
CA PHE A 183 -8.84 2.26 26.97
C PHE A 183 -8.57 1.73 28.38
N SER A 184 -9.56 1.05 28.95
CA SER A 184 -9.33 0.08 30.03
C SER A 184 -8.97 -1.28 29.43
N LEU A 185 -8.40 -2.20 30.22
CA LEU A 185 -8.07 -3.55 29.73
C LEU A 185 -9.31 -4.31 29.20
N ASN A 186 -10.47 -4.07 29.80
CA ASN A 186 -11.73 -4.68 29.37
C ASN A 186 -12.42 -3.92 28.24
N SER A 187 -11.81 -2.85 27.73
CA SER A 187 -12.41 -2.04 26.68
C SER A 187 -12.48 -2.81 25.39
N LYS A 188 -13.68 -2.82 24.84
CA LYS A 188 -14.03 -3.51 23.60
C LYS A 188 -13.68 -2.66 22.38
N ILE A 189 -12.55 -2.96 21.73
CA ILE A 189 -12.01 -2.23 20.57
C ILE A 189 -12.23 -3.03 19.27
N ASP A 190 -12.67 -2.35 18.21
CA ASP A 190 -12.69 -2.88 16.84
C ASP A 190 -11.78 -2.00 15.95
N ILE A 191 -10.88 -2.63 15.17
CA ILE A 191 -10.11 -1.96 14.11
C ILE A 191 -10.77 -2.28 12.77
N ILE A 192 -11.21 -1.26 12.04
CA ILE A 192 -11.91 -1.43 10.77
C ILE A 192 -10.95 -1.14 9.63
N LEU A 193 -10.74 -2.14 8.77
CA LEU A 193 -9.91 -2.02 7.58
C LEU A 193 -10.68 -1.33 6.46
N GLY A 194 -10.06 -0.32 5.86
CA GLY A 194 -10.58 0.44 4.73
C GLY A 194 -9.89 0.11 3.42
N GLU A 195 -9.91 1.06 2.48
CA GLU A 195 -9.26 0.92 1.18
C GLU A 195 -7.77 1.31 1.19
N ASN A 196 -7.32 2.08 2.20
CA ASN A 196 -5.96 2.60 2.25
C ASN A 196 -4.98 1.58 2.88
N PRO A 197 -3.99 1.06 2.11
CA PRO A 197 -3.08 0.02 2.62
C PRO A 197 -2.20 0.51 3.77
N LEU A 198 -1.73 1.76 3.72
CA LEU A 198 -0.88 2.35 4.76
C LEU A 198 -1.61 2.40 6.11
N TYR A 199 -2.85 2.90 6.13
CA TYR A 199 -3.64 2.98 7.36
C TYR A 199 -4.03 1.59 7.87
N ASN A 200 -4.36 0.66 6.97
CA ASN A 200 -4.62 -0.73 7.32
C ASN A 200 -3.40 -1.39 7.96
N SER A 201 -2.19 -1.19 7.41
CA SER A 201 -0.96 -1.72 8.01
C SER A 201 -0.66 -1.14 9.38
N ILE A 202 -0.91 0.17 9.58
CA ILE A 202 -0.82 0.82 10.91
C ILE A 202 -1.85 0.21 11.86
N GLY A 203 -3.09 0.05 11.41
CA GLY A 203 -4.16 -0.58 12.18
C GLY A 203 -3.82 -2.00 12.63
N LEU A 204 -3.39 -2.86 11.70
CA LEU A 204 -3.01 -4.25 12.00
C LEU A 204 -1.82 -4.32 12.96
N THR A 205 -0.81 -3.48 12.76
CA THR A 205 0.37 -3.40 13.64
C THR A 205 -0.03 -2.92 15.04
N LEU A 206 -0.88 -1.90 15.13
CA LEU A 206 -1.46 -1.44 16.40
C LEU A 206 -2.30 -2.54 17.07
N GLY A 207 -3.11 -3.28 16.30
CA GLY A 207 -3.91 -4.40 16.80
C GLY A 207 -3.04 -5.46 17.44
N ARG A 208 -1.89 -5.78 16.82
CA ARG A 208 -0.89 -6.69 17.40
C ARG A 208 -0.31 -6.14 18.71
N LEU A 209 0.01 -4.84 18.77
CA LEU A 209 0.49 -4.21 20.01
C LEU A 209 -0.57 -4.27 21.12
N LEU A 210 -1.83 -4.03 20.80
CA LEU A 210 -2.94 -4.10 21.76
C LEU A 210 -3.14 -5.54 22.28
N LEU A 211 -3.11 -6.56 21.40
CA LEU A 211 -3.19 -7.96 21.80
C LEU A 211 -2.06 -8.36 22.75
N ASN A 212 -0.83 -7.94 22.46
CA ASN A 212 0.33 -8.24 23.30
C ASN A 212 0.33 -7.52 24.65
N ASN A 213 -0.65 -6.64 24.89
CA ASN A 213 -0.90 -5.96 26.16
C ASN A 213 -2.28 -6.31 26.72
N ASP A 214 -2.84 -7.47 26.35
CA ASP A 214 -4.06 -8.06 26.91
C ASP A 214 -5.36 -7.26 26.70
N TYR A 215 -5.42 -6.40 25.67
CA TYR A 215 -6.65 -5.70 25.31
C TYR A 215 -7.61 -6.60 24.49
N ASP A 216 -8.93 -6.42 24.68
CA ASP A 216 -9.96 -7.02 23.82
C ASP A 216 -10.09 -6.26 22.50
N ILE A 217 -9.34 -6.73 21.50
CA ILE A 217 -9.28 -6.18 20.16
C ILE A 217 -9.58 -7.26 19.10
N ARG A 218 -10.36 -6.87 18.09
CA ARG A 218 -10.52 -7.62 16.85
C ARG A 218 -10.46 -6.71 15.62
N VAL A 219 -10.14 -7.32 14.48
CA VAL A 219 -10.07 -6.63 13.19
C VAL A 219 -11.32 -6.95 12.37
N ILE A 220 -11.92 -5.92 11.77
CA ILE A 220 -13.09 -6.02 10.92
C ILE A 220 -12.68 -5.71 9.48
N GLY A 221 -13.02 -6.61 8.56
CA GLY A 221 -12.70 -6.46 7.14
C GLY A 221 -11.85 -7.60 6.60
N SER A 222 -11.59 -7.57 5.29
CA SER A 222 -10.81 -8.59 4.59
C SER A 222 -9.52 -7.96 4.07
N PRO A 223 -8.36 -8.59 4.29
CA PRO A 223 -7.10 -8.14 3.70
C PRO A 223 -7.07 -8.53 2.21
N ARG A 224 -7.77 -7.78 1.36
CA ARG A 224 -7.79 -8.04 -0.10
C ARG A 224 -6.58 -7.44 -0.82
N ASN A 225 -5.72 -6.71 -0.11
CA ASN A 225 -4.57 -6.04 -0.69
C ASN A 225 -3.29 -6.76 -0.27
N LEU A 226 -2.46 -7.14 -1.25
CA LEU A 226 -1.20 -7.85 -1.05
C LEU A 226 -0.24 -7.09 -0.12
N GLU A 227 -0.24 -5.75 -0.14
CA GLU A 227 0.60 -4.91 0.72
C GLU A 227 0.32 -5.08 2.22
N ILE A 228 -0.86 -5.57 2.59
CA ILE A 228 -1.26 -5.73 4.00
C ILE A 228 -1.26 -7.18 4.49
N VAL A 229 -1.00 -8.15 3.61
CA VAL A 229 -1.04 -9.59 3.93
C VAL A 229 -0.08 -9.92 5.06
N ASN A 230 1.17 -9.46 4.98
CA ASN A 230 2.18 -9.71 6.03
C ASN A 230 1.75 -9.16 7.39
N TYR A 231 1.18 -7.95 7.43
CA TYR A 231 0.69 -7.35 8.67
C TYR A 231 -0.49 -8.12 9.26
N HIS A 232 -1.36 -8.63 8.39
CA HIS A 232 -2.52 -9.41 8.78
C HIS A 232 -2.13 -10.79 9.32
N TYR A 233 -1.19 -11.46 8.65
CA TYR A 233 -0.58 -12.69 9.12
C TYR A 233 0.02 -12.51 10.51
N LEU A 234 0.88 -11.49 10.69
CA LEU A 234 1.49 -11.18 12.00
C LEU A 234 0.45 -10.89 13.09
N TYR A 235 -0.66 -10.24 12.75
CA TYR A 235 -1.76 -10.02 13.69
C TYR A 235 -2.41 -11.35 14.12
N ARG A 236 -2.67 -12.27 13.18
CA ARG A 236 -3.25 -13.59 13.46
C ARG A 236 -2.33 -14.49 14.28
N GLU A 237 -1.04 -14.48 13.99
CA GLU A 237 -0.03 -15.23 14.78
C GLU A 237 -0.01 -14.81 16.26
N ASN A 238 -0.44 -13.58 16.57
CA ASN A 238 -0.62 -13.09 17.94
C ASN A 238 -2.03 -13.39 18.49
N LYS A 239 -2.68 -14.44 17.98
CA LYS A 239 -4.06 -14.87 18.31
C LYS A 239 -5.14 -13.86 17.94
N GLY A 240 -4.84 -12.96 17.01
CA GLY A 240 -5.78 -11.94 16.55
C GLY A 240 -6.95 -12.53 15.77
N ILE A 241 -8.15 -11.98 16.03
CA ILE A 241 -9.39 -12.43 15.39
C ILE A 241 -9.77 -11.42 14.30
N THR A 242 -10.07 -11.93 13.10
CA THR A 242 -10.60 -11.12 11.99
C THR A 242 -12.01 -11.54 11.65
N LEU A 243 -12.94 -10.58 11.60
CA LEU A 243 -14.35 -10.82 11.32
C LEU A 243 -14.84 -9.95 10.16
N LYS A 244 -15.97 -10.34 9.57
CA LYS A 244 -16.62 -9.57 8.49
C LYS A 244 -17.52 -8.45 9.01
N LYS A 245 -17.93 -8.49 10.28
CA LYS A 245 -18.89 -7.56 10.87
C LYS A 245 -18.42 -7.07 12.23
N GLU A 246 -18.65 -5.77 12.48
CA GLU A 246 -18.50 -5.15 13.80
C GLU A 246 -19.36 -5.86 14.86
N ARG A 247 -19.01 -5.64 16.13
CA ARG A 247 -19.81 -6.14 17.25
C ARG A 247 -20.84 -5.10 17.57
N GLU A 248 -21.91 -5.55 18.19
CA GLU A 248 -22.93 -4.64 18.70
C GLU A 248 -22.47 -3.96 20.00
N ASP A 249 -21.55 -4.59 20.74
CA ASP A 249 -21.10 -4.18 22.07
C ASP A 249 -19.68 -3.56 22.11
N ASN A 250 -19.11 -3.13 20.98
CA ASN A 250 -17.84 -2.38 20.98
C ASN A 250 -18.05 -0.99 21.54
N GLU A 251 -17.09 -0.59 22.36
CA GLU A 251 -17.02 0.74 22.94
C GLU A 251 -16.21 1.68 22.05
N PHE A 252 -15.14 1.15 21.45
CA PHE A 252 -14.14 1.91 20.71
C PHE A 252 -13.98 1.39 19.29
N VAL A 253 -13.81 2.30 18.36
CA VAL A 253 -13.54 2.00 16.96
C VAL A 253 -12.30 2.75 16.51
N ILE A 254 -11.42 2.04 15.81
CA ILE A 254 -10.28 2.62 15.11
C ILE A 254 -10.54 2.40 13.62
N ASP A 255 -10.90 3.48 12.94
CA ASP A 255 -11.21 3.50 11.53
C ASP A 255 -9.94 3.76 10.71
N CYS A 256 -9.47 2.71 10.04
CA CYS A 256 -8.34 2.76 9.13
C CYS A 256 -8.76 3.07 7.69
N ASP A 257 -9.99 3.56 7.47
CA ASP A 257 -10.43 4.04 6.17
C ASP A 257 -10.22 5.56 6.01
N ASN A 258 -9.98 5.97 4.77
CA ASN A 258 -9.93 7.39 4.42
C ASN A 258 -11.33 8.00 4.24
N LYS A 259 -12.34 7.15 4.06
CA LYS A 259 -13.77 7.46 3.96
C LYS A 259 -14.51 6.62 4.99
N SER A 260 -14.81 7.20 6.15
CA SER A 260 -15.36 6.42 7.26
C SER A 260 -16.64 5.66 6.87
N ARG A 261 -16.64 4.34 7.09
CA ARG A 261 -17.79 3.44 6.88
C ARG A 261 -18.40 2.91 8.18
N CYS A 262 -17.89 3.39 9.31
CA CYS A 262 -18.21 2.83 10.61
C CYS A 262 -19.67 3.13 11.01
N ASN A 263 -20.32 2.16 11.65
CA ASN A 263 -21.59 2.44 12.28
C ASN A 263 -21.37 3.27 13.56
N ILE A 264 -21.73 4.55 13.52
CA ILE A 264 -21.46 5.53 14.58
C ILE A 264 -22.37 5.29 15.80
N ASN A 265 -23.46 4.54 15.64
CA ASN A 265 -24.45 4.38 16.69
C ASN A 265 -23.87 3.61 17.89
N ASN A 266 -24.01 4.21 19.07
CA ASN A 266 -23.63 3.68 20.38
C ASN A 266 -22.12 3.52 20.66
N LYS A 267 -21.23 4.11 19.84
CA LYS A 267 -19.78 4.09 20.11
C LYS A 267 -19.36 5.22 21.05
N LYS A 268 -18.47 4.96 22.00
CA LYS A 268 -17.92 5.97 22.92
C LYS A 268 -16.96 6.91 22.20
N VAL A 269 -15.98 6.36 21.46
CA VAL A 269 -14.98 7.12 20.73
C VAL A 269 -14.59 6.41 19.44
N ILE A 270 -14.46 7.20 18.37
CA ILE A 270 -14.03 6.74 17.04
C ILE A 270 -12.73 7.48 16.68
N PHE A 271 -11.65 6.72 16.49
CA PHE A 271 -10.36 7.22 16.03
C PHE A 271 -10.28 7.10 14.52
N THR A 272 -9.96 8.17 13.80
CA THR A 272 -9.94 8.16 12.32
C THR A 272 -8.65 8.76 11.78
N PHE A 273 -8.10 8.15 10.72
CA PHE A 273 -6.94 8.67 9.97
C PHE A 273 -7.34 9.55 8.77
N GLY A 274 -8.61 9.52 8.39
CA GLY A 274 -9.16 10.10 7.17
C GLY A 274 -10.15 11.23 7.39
N LEU A 275 -10.78 11.64 6.28
CA LEU A 275 -11.85 12.64 6.30
C LEU A 275 -12.99 12.15 7.18
N PRO A 276 -13.59 13.04 8.01
CA PRO A 276 -14.78 12.66 8.77
C PRO A 276 -15.87 12.15 7.82
N PRO A 277 -16.71 11.20 8.26
CA PRO A 277 -17.88 10.80 7.48
C PRO A 277 -18.74 12.03 7.18
N SER A 278 -19.33 12.10 5.99
CA SER A 278 -20.13 13.24 5.53
C SER A 278 -21.46 13.44 6.28
N ASN A 279 -21.81 12.55 7.22
CA ASN A 279 -23.07 12.58 7.96
C ASN A 279 -22.79 12.72 9.46
N THR A 280 -22.70 13.96 9.93
CA THR A 280 -22.03 14.36 11.18
C THR A 280 -22.98 14.77 12.32
N ASN A 281 -24.06 14.03 12.55
CA ASN A 281 -24.94 14.33 13.69
C ASN A 281 -24.27 14.07 15.07
N ASN A 282 -23.12 13.39 15.12
CA ASN A 282 -22.39 13.05 16.35
C ASN A 282 -20.85 13.29 16.26
N ILE A 283 -20.42 14.44 15.75
CA ILE A 283 -18.99 14.85 15.68
C ILE A 283 -18.23 14.70 17.01
N ASN A 284 -18.93 14.84 18.15
CA ASN A 284 -18.31 14.90 19.48
C ASN A 284 -17.62 13.62 19.94
N ASN A 285 -17.85 12.49 19.28
CA ASN A 285 -17.23 11.20 19.59
C ASN A 285 -16.00 10.90 18.70
N PHE A 286 -15.67 11.78 17.74
CA PHE A 286 -14.56 11.57 16.84
C PHE A 286 -13.27 12.20 17.37
N ILE A 287 -12.20 11.41 17.34
CA ILE A 287 -10.84 11.87 17.56
C ILE A 287 -10.07 11.63 16.26
N HIS A 288 -9.59 12.72 15.67
CA HIS A 288 -8.87 12.62 14.40
C HIS A 288 -7.37 12.51 14.65
N ILE A 289 -6.74 11.67 13.84
CA ILE A 289 -5.31 11.43 13.86
C ILE A 289 -4.77 11.76 12.48
N ALA A 290 -3.74 12.59 12.43
CA ALA A 290 -2.95 12.74 11.22
C ALA A 290 -1.50 12.39 11.47
N LEU A 291 -0.84 11.89 10.44
CA LEU A 291 0.57 11.52 10.46
C LEU A 291 1.40 12.67 9.90
N GLY A 292 2.30 13.23 10.69
CA GLY A 292 3.26 14.26 10.27
C GLY A 292 2.73 15.70 10.19
N LEU A 293 1.71 15.96 9.36
CA LEU A 293 1.12 17.31 9.21
C LEU A 293 -0.38 17.32 9.46
N GLY A 294 -0.88 18.48 9.89
CA GLY A 294 -2.31 18.73 10.02
C GLY A 294 -3.01 18.78 8.66
N ILE A 295 -4.25 18.30 8.60
CA ILE A 295 -5.11 18.33 7.41
C ILE A 295 -6.14 19.44 7.61
N LEU A 296 -6.17 20.39 6.68
CA LEU A 296 -6.93 21.63 6.78
C LEU A 296 -8.43 21.38 6.95
N GLU A 297 -8.95 20.40 6.23
CA GLU A 297 -10.34 19.96 6.23
C GLU A 297 -10.77 19.43 7.60
N PHE A 298 -9.82 18.96 8.42
CA PHE A 298 -10.12 18.41 9.73
C PHE A 298 -10.16 19.52 10.79
N VAL A 299 -9.32 20.55 10.69
CA VAL A 299 -9.15 21.52 11.79
C VAL A 299 -10.41 22.36 12.08
N LYS A 300 -11.37 22.45 11.14
CA LYS A 300 -12.58 23.27 11.31
C LYS A 300 -13.57 22.68 12.32
N ASP A 301 -13.65 21.35 12.39
CA ASP A 301 -14.83 20.65 12.94
C ASP A 301 -14.57 19.86 14.24
N LEU A 302 -13.41 20.02 14.90
CA LEU A 302 -12.95 19.03 15.89
C LEU A 302 -12.92 19.44 17.36
N LYS A 303 -13.30 18.47 18.20
CA LYS A 303 -13.12 18.47 19.65
C LYS A 303 -11.69 18.08 20.05
N GLU A 304 -11.13 17.05 19.43
CA GLU A 304 -9.74 16.63 19.64
C GLU A 304 -9.07 16.20 18.33
N TYR A 305 -7.86 16.71 18.11
CA TYR A 305 -7.05 16.40 16.93
C TYR A 305 -5.60 16.12 17.35
N PHE A 306 -5.04 15.01 16.87
CA PHE A 306 -3.68 14.59 17.19
C PHE A 306 -2.81 14.45 15.95
N LEU A 307 -1.58 14.90 16.06
CA LEU A 307 -0.51 14.63 15.09
C LEU A 307 0.42 13.56 15.66
N ILE A 308 0.60 12.48 14.91
CA ILE A 308 1.57 11.43 15.20
C ILE A 308 2.80 11.65 14.33
N ASP A 309 3.98 11.63 14.94
CA ASP A 309 5.23 11.68 14.20
C ASP A 309 5.57 10.30 13.63
N GLY A 310 5.61 10.22 12.30
CA GLY A 310 6.06 9.05 11.54
C GLY A 310 7.55 9.10 11.19
N MET A 311 8.32 10.01 11.80
CA MET A 311 9.73 10.28 11.47
C MET A 311 9.96 10.85 10.07
N ILE A 312 9.00 11.60 9.53
CA ILE A 312 9.15 12.23 8.22
C ILE A 312 10.33 13.21 8.24
N ASN A 313 11.24 13.08 7.29
CA ASN A 313 12.44 13.90 7.21
C ASN A 313 12.10 15.36 6.89
N GLU A 314 12.76 16.32 7.55
CA GLU A 314 12.56 17.76 7.33
C GLU A 314 12.73 18.17 5.84
N ARG A 315 13.59 17.48 5.09
CA ARG A 315 13.77 17.72 3.64
C ARG A 315 12.47 17.49 2.86
N ILE A 316 11.62 16.56 3.27
CA ILE A 316 10.32 16.30 2.63
C ILE A 316 9.35 17.45 2.92
N TYR A 317 9.33 17.97 4.16
CA TYR A 317 8.55 19.17 4.48
C TYR A 317 8.99 20.37 3.63
N LYS A 318 10.31 20.57 3.46
CA LYS A 318 10.85 21.66 2.61
C LYS A 318 10.42 21.53 1.16
N LYS A 319 10.37 20.31 0.60
CA LYS A 319 9.92 20.06 -0.78
C LYS A 319 8.48 20.52 -1.03
N ILE A 320 7.61 20.45 -0.03
CA ILE A 320 6.22 20.93 -0.12
C ILE A 320 6.04 22.35 0.41
N GLY A 321 7.12 23.13 0.57
CA GLY A 321 7.06 24.51 1.05
C GLY A 321 6.63 24.65 2.51
N ARG A 322 6.96 23.66 3.35
CA ARG A 322 6.63 23.62 4.78
C ARG A 322 7.88 23.46 5.65
N THR A 323 7.76 23.83 6.92
CA THR A 323 8.82 23.67 7.93
C THR A 323 8.38 22.66 8.98
N ARG A 324 9.22 21.67 9.29
CA ARG A 324 9.02 20.80 10.45
C ARG A 324 9.37 21.60 11.70
N LYS A 325 8.38 22.04 12.46
CA LYS A 325 8.61 22.59 13.80
C LYS A 325 8.67 21.44 14.78
N GLY A 326 9.59 21.49 15.76
CA GLY A 326 9.90 20.41 16.70
C GLY A 326 8.67 19.62 17.14
N MET A 327 8.42 18.49 16.49
CA MET A 327 7.31 17.61 16.79
C MET A 327 7.74 16.69 17.92
N LYS A 328 6.92 16.64 18.98
CA LYS A 328 6.95 15.46 19.86
C LYS A 328 6.38 14.29 19.08
N SER A 329 6.61 13.06 19.56
CA SER A 329 6.05 11.86 18.95
C SER A 329 4.53 11.90 18.81
N ILE A 330 3.84 12.60 19.73
CA ILE A 330 2.40 12.86 19.70
C ILE A 330 2.20 14.34 20.03
N ASN A 331 1.42 15.05 19.22
CA ASN A 331 1.07 16.45 19.47
C ASN A 331 -0.45 16.60 19.44
N ARG A 332 -1.02 17.14 20.52
CA ARG A 332 -2.44 17.51 20.56
C ARG A 332 -2.61 18.91 20.01
N ILE A 333 -3.42 19.06 18.97
CA ILE A 333 -3.88 20.36 18.49
C ILE A 333 -5.15 20.69 19.27
N LYS A 334 -5.07 21.74 20.08
CA LYS A 334 -6.23 22.35 20.73
C LYS A 334 -6.65 23.56 19.90
N LYS A 335 -7.96 23.75 19.75
CA LYS A 335 -8.53 24.96 19.16
C LYS A 335 -8.29 26.16 20.06
#